data_AF-A0A917M770-F1
#
_entry.id   AF-A0A917M770-F1
#
_cell.length_a   1.000
_cell.length_b   1.000
_cell.length_c   1.000
_cell.angle_alpha   90.00
_cell.angle_beta   90.00
_cell.angle_gamma   90.00
#
_symmetry.space_group_name_H-M   'P 1'
#
loop_
_entity.id
_entity.type
_entity.pdbx_description
1 polymer ?
#
loop_
_entity_poly.entity_id
_entity_poly.type
_entity_poly.pdbx_seq_one_letter_code
_entity_poly.pdbx_strand_id
1 'polypeptide(L)'
;MENNFEETPIQELPIRRFYFSVTLMLSQMQHNKRGQELFSGLYTCINSYHDESLALLRATTKLFKTSLEQEQKFKTSYLKERSEIDKLLIDEDDEEKKEHLKIIVSRNLEAKRHFYENLDLEQNVFSLGTIVQFLSSFESTLHSFYKKIIEIDTHLPKIEDVCKRDKGIIKYLKYFEKALTTNPNSVLIGTPDFQKVHQWIDFRNNIVHNNNLSTEELKNVINQRKLSIRYRRGKFIFNESNIRDIADICGVTLDKLVEEVLRPYFKQSGALVE
;
A
#
# COMPACT_ATOMS: atom_id res chain seq x y z
N MET A 1 -30.69 6.48 -19.63
CA MET A 1 -29.31 6.98 -19.52
C MET A 1 -28.47 5.81 -19.08
N GLU A 2 -27.76 5.21 -20.03
CA GLU A 2 -26.85 4.10 -19.79
C GLU A 2 -25.67 4.63 -18.96
N ASN A 3 -25.47 4.04 -17.77
CA ASN A 3 -24.25 4.24 -17.00
C ASN A 3 -23.11 3.57 -17.75
N ASN A 4 -22.49 4.31 -18.67
CA ASN A 4 -21.15 3.97 -19.14
C ASN A 4 -20.20 4.17 -17.96
N PHE A 5 -20.02 3.10 -17.19
CA PHE A 5 -18.84 2.96 -16.35
C PHE A 5 -17.65 2.94 -17.29
N GLU A 6 -17.02 4.09 -17.49
CA GLU A 6 -15.62 4.11 -17.90
C GLU A 6 -14.86 3.37 -16.79
N GLU A 7 -14.61 2.08 -17.03
CA GLU A 7 -13.56 1.35 -16.34
C GLU A 7 -12.28 2.11 -16.63
N THR A 8 -11.92 3.04 -15.74
CA THR A 8 -10.56 3.56 -15.68
C THR A 8 -9.66 2.33 -15.72
N PRO A 9 -8.86 2.12 -16.78
CA PRO A 9 -8.01 0.95 -16.83
C PRO A 9 -7.13 1.07 -15.60
N ILE A 10 -7.27 0.12 -14.67
CA ILE A 10 -6.36 0.01 -13.55
C ILE A 10 -5.00 -0.14 -14.22
N GLN A 11 -4.22 0.95 -14.24
CA GLN A 11 -2.87 0.97 -14.79
C GLN A 11 -2.20 -0.31 -14.30
N GLU A 12 -1.73 -1.10 -15.26
CA GLU A 12 -1.24 -2.46 -15.02
C GLU A 12 -0.32 -2.45 -13.81
N LEU A 13 -0.73 -3.12 -12.74
CA LEU A 13 0.07 -3.14 -11.52
C LEU A 13 1.45 -3.73 -11.84
N PRO A 14 2.54 -3.23 -11.22
CA PRO A 14 3.84 -3.89 -11.28
C PRO A 14 3.75 -5.38 -10.90
N ILE A 15 2.80 -5.73 -10.03
CA ILE A 15 2.49 -7.10 -9.61
C ILE A 15 2.08 -8.02 -10.78
N ARG A 16 1.62 -7.48 -11.92
CA ARG A 16 1.33 -8.29 -13.12
C ARG A 16 2.62 -8.75 -13.80
N ARG A 17 3.66 -7.91 -13.88
CA ARG A 17 4.98 -8.30 -14.41
C ARG A 17 5.57 -9.42 -13.56
N PHE A 18 5.44 -9.30 -12.25
CA PHE A 18 5.85 -10.31 -11.28
C PHE A 18 5.18 -11.67 -11.49
N TYR A 19 3.87 -11.67 -11.68
CA TYR A 19 3.10 -12.87 -11.97
C TYR A 19 3.59 -13.56 -13.26
N PHE A 20 3.81 -12.79 -14.34
CA PHE A 20 4.33 -13.31 -15.61
C PHE A 20 5.75 -13.86 -15.48
N SER A 21 6.62 -13.15 -14.77
CA SER A 21 7.99 -13.53 -14.44
C SER A 21 8.08 -14.92 -13.82
N VAL A 22 7.23 -15.18 -12.82
CA VAL A 22 7.14 -16.47 -12.11
C VAL A 22 6.56 -17.56 -12.99
N THR A 23 5.51 -17.24 -13.76
CA THR A 23 4.89 -18.17 -14.71
C THR A 23 5.89 -18.61 -15.78
N LEU A 24 6.74 -17.69 -16.24
CA LEU A 24 7.83 -17.99 -17.17
C LEU A 24 8.92 -18.85 -16.52
N MET A 25 9.20 -18.71 -15.23
CA MET A 25 10.13 -19.63 -14.55
C MET A 25 9.58 -21.03 -14.41
N LEU A 26 8.28 -21.16 -14.08
CA LEU A 26 7.61 -22.45 -14.02
C LEU A 26 7.74 -23.22 -15.34
N SER A 27 7.54 -22.55 -16.47
CA SER A 27 7.71 -23.19 -17.78
C SER A 27 9.16 -23.54 -18.11
N GLN A 28 10.12 -22.71 -17.70
CA GLN A 28 11.56 -22.96 -17.92
C GLN A 28 12.11 -24.10 -17.06
N MET A 29 11.45 -24.46 -15.96
CA MET A 29 11.90 -25.49 -15.01
C MET A 29 11.19 -26.84 -15.21
N GLN A 30 10.53 -27.06 -16.36
CA GLN A 30 9.76 -28.28 -16.68
C GLN A 30 10.57 -29.59 -16.63
N HIS A 31 11.90 -29.52 -16.61
CA HIS A 31 12.78 -30.69 -16.53
C HIS A 31 13.48 -30.83 -15.16
N ASN A 32 13.20 -29.95 -14.19
CA ASN A 32 13.76 -29.99 -12.84
C ASN A 32 12.64 -30.13 -11.80
N LYS A 33 12.40 -31.35 -11.29
CA LYS A 33 11.32 -31.63 -10.32
C LYS A 33 11.41 -30.78 -9.05
N ARG A 34 12.62 -30.61 -8.51
CA ARG A 34 12.87 -29.81 -7.29
C ARG A 34 12.63 -28.32 -7.55
N GLY A 35 13.04 -27.83 -8.72
CA GLY A 35 12.72 -26.49 -9.21
C GLY A 35 11.21 -26.28 -9.35
N GLN A 36 10.48 -27.23 -9.94
CA GLN A 36 9.02 -27.13 -10.08
C GLN A 36 8.29 -27.07 -8.74
N GLU A 37 8.65 -27.93 -7.79
CA GLU A 37 8.05 -27.94 -6.45
C GLU A 37 8.27 -26.60 -5.75
N LEU A 38 9.47 -26.03 -5.85
CA LEU A 38 9.77 -24.70 -5.34
C LEU A 38 8.92 -23.63 -6.03
N PHE A 39 9.02 -23.52 -7.35
CA PHE A 39 8.40 -22.43 -8.10
C PHE A 39 6.88 -22.52 -8.05
N SER A 40 6.31 -23.72 -7.94
CA SER A 40 4.87 -23.92 -7.70
C SER A 40 4.48 -23.38 -6.32
N GLY A 41 5.28 -23.70 -5.29
CA GLY A 41 5.09 -23.15 -3.95
C GLY A 41 5.24 -21.63 -3.89
N LEU A 42 6.25 -21.07 -4.55
CA LEU A 42 6.44 -19.62 -4.65
C LEU A 42 5.28 -18.99 -5.42
N TYR A 43 4.84 -19.59 -6.53
CA TYR A 43 3.70 -19.13 -7.32
C TYR A 43 2.42 -19.02 -6.49
N THR A 44 2.12 -19.98 -5.61
CA THR A 44 0.96 -19.87 -4.71
C THR A 44 1.06 -18.66 -3.77
N CYS A 45 2.23 -18.44 -3.15
CA CYS A 45 2.46 -17.29 -2.27
C CYS A 45 2.32 -15.95 -3.03
N ILE A 46 2.77 -15.95 -4.29
CA ILE A 46 2.75 -14.79 -5.19
C ILE A 46 1.33 -14.47 -5.63
N ASN A 47 0.57 -15.49 -6.01
CA ASN A 47 -0.80 -15.33 -6.42
C ASN A 47 -1.66 -14.78 -5.27
N SER A 48 -1.49 -15.31 -4.05
CA SER A 48 -2.17 -14.77 -2.85
C SER A 48 -1.84 -13.30 -2.63
N TYR A 49 -0.54 -12.95 -2.67
CA TYR A 49 -0.11 -11.56 -2.51
C TYR A 49 -0.69 -10.64 -3.59
N HIS A 50 -0.72 -11.11 -4.84
CA HIS A 50 -1.28 -10.36 -5.96
C HIS A 50 -2.77 -10.09 -5.76
N ASP A 51 -3.54 -11.12 -5.44
CA ASP A 51 -5.00 -11.01 -5.30
C ASP A 51 -5.38 -10.13 -4.11
N GLU A 52 -4.69 -10.28 -2.97
CA GLU A 52 -4.83 -9.41 -1.80
C GLU A 52 -4.49 -7.95 -2.12
N SER A 53 -3.36 -7.73 -2.79
CA SER A 53 -2.91 -6.38 -3.18
C SER A 53 -3.91 -5.72 -4.14
N LEU A 54 -4.41 -6.46 -5.13
CA LEU A 54 -5.39 -5.98 -6.08
C LEU A 54 -6.72 -5.65 -5.39
N ALA A 55 -7.17 -6.48 -4.46
CA ALA A 55 -8.36 -6.22 -3.67
C ALA A 55 -8.22 -4.94 -2.84
N LEU A 56 -7.08 -4.74 -2.16
CA LEU A 56 -6.80 -3.53 -1.39
C LEU A 56 -6.79 -2.27 -2.27
N LEU A 57 -6.17 -2.32 -3.44
CA LEU A 57 -6.12 -1.19 -4.37
C LEU A 57 -7.49 -0.84 -4.95
N ARG A 58 -8.29 -1.86 -5.30
CA ARG A 58 -9.67 -1.66 -5.75
C ARG A 58 -10.53 -1.06 -4.65
N ALA A 59 -10.42 -1.56 -3.42
CA ALA A 59 -11.12 -1.03 -2.26
C ALA A 59 -10.71 0.43 -1.99
N THR A 60 -9.42 0.74 -2.08
CA THR A 60 -8.87 2.10 -1.94
C THR A 60 -9.47 3.02 -3.01
N THR A 61 -9.35 2.65 -4.28
CA THR A 61 -9.87 3.45 -5.40
C THR A 61 -11.37 3.72 -5.23
N LYS A 62 -12.14 2.67 -4.88
CA LYS A 62 -13.58 2.78 -4.64
C LYS A 62 -13.89 3.73 -3.49
N LEU A 63 -13.19 3.63 -2.37
CA LEU A 63 -13.39 4.50 -1.22
C LEU A 63 -13.10 5.96 -1.57
N PHE A 64 -11.93 6.25 -2.12
CA PHE A 64 -11.54 7.63 -2.46
C PHE A 64 -12.47 8.25 -3.51
N LYS A 65 -12.89 7.48 -4.54
CA LYS A 65 -13.87 7.93 -5.52
C LYS A 65 -15.23 8.23 -4.90
N THR A 66 -15.75 7.29 -4.09
CA THR A 66 -17.07 7.45 -3.45
C THR A 66 -17.08 8.65 -2.51
N SER A 67 -16.02 8.83 -1.71
CA SER A 67 -15.92 9.97 -0.81
C SER A 67 -15.79 11.29 -1.57
N LEU A 68 -15.02 11.35 -2.65
CA LEU A 68 -14.90 12.55 -3.49
C LEU A 68 -16.26 12.94 -4.10
N GLU A 69 -17.02 11.96 -4.60
CA GLU A 69 -18.37 12.19 -5.11
C GLU A 69 -19.31 12.71 -4.02
N GLN A 70 -19.22 12.18 -2.80
CA GLN A 70 -20.00 12.65 -1.65
C GLN A 70 -19.61 14.07 -1.22
N GLU A 71 -18.32 14.41 -1.24
CA GLU A 71 -17.80 15.75 -0.94
C GLU A 71 -18.20 16.78 -2.00
N GLN A 72 -18.22 16.41 -3.29
CA GLN A 72 -18.67 17.29 -4.37
C GLN A 72 -20.18 17.55 -4.32
N LYS A 73 -20.97 16.49 -4.09
CA LYS A 73 -22.42 16.61 -3.86
C LYS A 73 -22.71 17.53 -2.67
N PHE A 74 -21.92 17.42 -1.61
CA PHE A 74 -22.00 18.32 -0.46
C PHE A 74 -21.74 19.76 -0.85
N LYS A 75 -20.57 20.05 -1.44
CA LYS A 75 -20.18 21.42 -1.75
C LYS A 75 -21.26 22.12 -2.57
N THR A 76 -21.86 21.39 -3.51
CA THR A 76 -22.98 21.89 -4.32
C THR A 76 -24.26 22.10 -3.49
N SER A 77 -24.68 21.11 -2.69
CA SER A 77 -25.85 21.21 -1.81
C SER A 77 -25.70 22.33 -0.77
N TYR A 78 -24.54 22.43 -0.13
CA TYR A 78 -24.21 23.47 0.85
C TYR A 78 -24.29 24.87 0.24
N LEU A 79 -23.67 25.09 -0.92
CA LEU A 79 -23.72 26.39 -1.59
C LEU A 79 -25.15 26.77 -1.99
N LYS A 80 -25.94 25.79 -2.47
CA LYS A 80 -27.34 26.00 -2.83
C LYS A 80 -28.20 26.33 -1.62
N GLU A 81 -28.16 25.50 -0.58
CA GLU A 81 -28.94 25.71 0.64
C GLU A 81 -28.54 27.00 1.34
N ARG A 82 -27.24 27.29 1.45
CA ARG A 82 -26.77 28.57 2.01
C ARG A 82 -27.33 29.75 1.23
N SER A 83 -27.35 29.69 -0.10
CA SER A 83 -27.95 30.75 -0.91
C SER A 83 -29.47 30.86 -0.73
N GLU A 84 -30.19 29.76 -0.57
CA GLU A 84 -31.64 29.76 -0.30
C GLU A 84 -31.94 30.35 1.09
N ILE A 85 -31.12 29.99 2.07
CA ILE A 85 -31.21 30.48 3.45
C ILE A 85 -30.89 31.97 3.54
N ASP A 86 -29.82 32.42 2.87
CA ASP A 86 -29.44 33.83 2.85
C ASP A 86 -30.58 34.68 2.25
N LYS A 87 -31.33 34.17 1.26
CA LYS A 87 -32.54 34.81 0.72
C LYS A 87 -33.68 34.85 1.73
N LEU A 88 -34.00 33.71 2.35
CA LEU A 88 -35.07 33.63 3.37
C LEU A 88 -34.81 34.56 4.57
N LEU A 89 -33.54 34.78 4.95
CA LEU A 89 -33.18 35.71 6.02
C LEU A 89 -33.26 37.19 5.61
N ILE A 90 -33.11 37.50 4.32
CA ILE A 90 -33.27 38.85 3.78
C ILE A 90 -34.76 39.21 3.66
N ASP A 91 -35.60 38.24 3.30
CA ASP A 91 -37.02 38.44 3.01
C ASP A 91 -37.95 38.32 4.25
N GLU A 92 -37.43 37.93 5.42
CA GLU A 92 -38.21 37.77 6.66
C GLU A 92 -38.09 38.99 7.59
N ASP A 93 -39.24 39.65 7.81
CA ASP A 93 -39.41 40.83 8.67
C ASP A 93 -39.74 40.47 10.13
N ASP A 94 -40.16 39.23 10.41
CA ASP A 94 -40.46 38.75 11.77
C ASP A 94 -39.17 38.24 12.45
N GLU A 95 -38.70 38.97 13.46
CA GLU A 95 -37.48 38.64 14.20
C GLU A 95 -37.53 37.27 14.91
N GLU A 96 -38.70 36.83 15.38
CA GLU A 96 -38.83 35.55 16.07
C GLU A 96 -38.72 34.38 15.07
N LYS A 97 -39.33 34.54 13.89
CA LYS A 97 -39.17 33.58 12.78
C LYS A 97 -37.76 33.58 12.22
N LYS A 98 -37.15 34.75 12.10
CA LYS A 98 -35.76 34.91 11.63
C LYS A 98 -34.79 34.16 12.54
N GLU A 99 -34.98 34.26 13.85
CA GLU A 99 -34.16 33.51 14.81
C GLU A 99 -34.44 32.00 14.75
N HIS A 100 -35.71 31.59 14.60
CA HIS A 100 -36.05 30.18 14.41
C HIS A 100 -35.41 29.57 13.14
N LEU A 101 -35.43 30.31 12.03
CA LEU A 101 -34.79 29.93 10.77
C LEU A 101 -33.27 29.77 10.96
N LYS A 102 -32.59 30.71 11.64
CA LYS A 102 -31.16 30.57 11.96
C LYS A 102 -30.85 29.31 12.77
N ILE A 103 -31.70 28.95 13.73
CA ILE A 103 -31.51 27.73 14.54
C ILE A 103 -31.62 26.47 13.68
N ILE A 104 -32.66 26.36 12.84
CA ILE A 104 -32.85 25.21 11.94
C ILE A 104 -31.64 25.07 11.01
N VAL A 105 -31.18 26.18 10.44
CA VAL A 105 -30.01 26.22 9.57
C VAL A 105 -28.76 25.76 10.30
N SER A 106 -28.50 26.32 11.48
CA SER A 106 -27.33 25.96 12.28
C SER A 106 -27.30 24.46 12.57
N ARG A 107 -28.43 23.86 12.94
CA ARG A 107 -28.54 22.42 13.21
C ARG A 107 -28.29 21.58 11.97
N ASN A 108 -28.85 21.96 10.82
CA ASN A 108 -28.63 21.26 9.56
C ASN A 108 -27.15 21.32 9.13
N LEU A 109 -26.51 22.49 9.28
CA LEU A 109 -25.10 22.66 8.97
C LEU A 109 -24.20 21.85 9.90
N GLU A 110 -24.51 21.81 11.19
CA GLU A 110 -23.78 21.02 12.18
C GLU A 110 -23.89 19.51 11.91
N ALA A 111 -25.10 19.00 11.66
CA ALA A 111 -25.31 17.59 11.31
C ALA A 111 -24.52 17.18 10.05
N LYS A 112 -24.54 18.02 9.01
CA LYS A 112 -23.76 17.77 7.79
C LYS A 112 -22.26 17.84 8.06
N ARG A 113 -21.78 18.82 8.83
CA ARG A 113 -20.37 18.92 9.23
C ARG A 113 -19.90 17.63 9.93
N HIS A 114 -20.68 17.12 10.87
CA HIS A 114 -20.34 15.87 11.57
C HIS A 114 -20.26 14.67 10.61
N PHE A 115 -21.17 14.57 9.65
CA PHE A 115 -21.12 13.51 8.64
C PHE A 115 -19.78 13.49 7.87
N TYR A 116 -19.27 14.65 7.44
CA TYR A 116 -17.99 14.71 6.72
C TYR A 116 -16.77 14.56 7.62
N GLU A 117 -16.84 15.04 8.86
CA GLU A 117 -15.80 14.73 9.84
C GLU A 117 -15.69 13.20 10.05
N ASN A 118 -16.81 12.47 10.03
CA ASN A 118 -16.81 11.00 10.07
C ASN A 118 -16.25 10.38 8.78
N LEU A 119 -16.63 10.89 7.60
CA LEU A 119 -16.10 10.39 6.32
C LEU A 119 -14.57 10.55 6.23
N ASP A 120 -14.04 11.70 6.65
CA ASP A 120 -12.60 11.94 6.74
C ASP A 120 -11.94 10.94 7.70
N LEU A 121 -12.57 10.66 8.85
CA LEU A 121 -12.04 9.70 9.83
C LEU A 121 -12.01 8.28 9.24
N GLU A 122 -13.08 7.86 8.56
CA GLU A 122 -13.16 6.56 7.88
C GLU A 122 -12.06 6.41 6.83
N GLN A 123 -11.86 7.42 5.97
CA GLN A 123 -10.78 7.41 4.98
C GLN A 123 -9.41 7.32 5.63
N ASN A 124 -9.19 8.06 6.71
CA ASN A 124 -7.93 8.04 7.43
C ASN A 124 -7.66 6.66 8.04
N VAL A 125 -8.62 6.10 8.78
CA VAL A 125 -8.49 4.78 9.40
C VAL A 125 -8.29 3.70 8.34
N PHE A 126 -9.06 3.75 7.26
CA PHE A 126 -8.90 2.83 6.14
C PHE A 126 -7.49 2.92 5.55
N SER A 127 -7.01 4.12 5.25
CA SER A 127 -5.69 4.32 4.64
C SER A 127 -4.57 3.79 5.53
N LEU A 128 -4.63 4.07 6.84
CA LEU A 128 -3.67 3.53 7.81
C LEU A 128 -3.70 2.00 7.83
N GLY A 129 -4.89 1.40 7.87
CA GLY A 129 -5.08 -0.05 7.81
C GLY A 129 -4.51 -0.66 6.53
N THR A 130 -4.77 -0.03 5.38
CA THR A 130 -4.26 -0.48 4.08
C THR A 130 -2.74 -0.45 4.01
N ILE A 131 -2.09 0.61 4.51
CA ILE A 131 -0.62 0.69 4.57
C ILE A 131 -0.04 -0.45 5.41
N VAL A 132 -0.61 -0.66 6.61
CA VAL A 132 -0.17 -1.74 7.50
C VAL A 132 -0.38 -3.11 6.85
N GLN A 133 -1.54 -3.32 6.20
CA GLN A 133 -1.86 -4.58 5.54
C GLN A 133 -0.92 -4.87 4.38
N PHE A 134 -0.64 -3.89 3.50
CA PHE A 134 0.27 -4.06 2.38
C PHE A 134 1.64 -4.56 2.83
N LEU A 135 2.24 -3.87 3.80
CA LEU A 135 3.58 -4.21 4.28
C LEU A 135 3.57 -5.52 5.08
N SER A 136 2.49 -5.85 5.78
CA SER A 136 2.38 -7.12 6.51
C SER A 136 2.18 -8.31 5.58
N SER A 137 1.36 -8.18 4.52
CA SER A 137 1.24 -9.18 3.47
C SER A 137 2.58 -9.35 2.74
N PHE A 138 3.27 -8.25 2.42
CA PHE A 138 4.60 -8.30 1.80
C PHE A 138 5.63 -9.03 2.69
N GLU A 139 5.70 -8.69 3.98
CA GLU A 139 6.55 -9.41 4.95
C GLU A 139 6.23 -10.91 5.00
N SER A 140 4.95 -11.26 5.01
CA SER A 140 4.49 -12.66 5.06
C SER A 140 4.86 -13.43 3.80
N THR A 141 4.79 -12.79 2.64
CA THR A 141 5.22 -13.37 1.36
C THR A 141 6.73 -13.63 1.36
N LEU A 142 7.52 -12.65 1.80
CA LEU A 142 8.98 -12.81 1.91
C LEU A 142 9.35 -13.92 2.92
N HIS A 143 8.66 -14.00 4.05
CA HIS A 143 8.86 -15.08 5.01
C HIS A 143 8.52 -16.46 4.42
N SER A 144 7.43 -16.55 3.65
CA SER A 144 7.04 -17.78 2.98
C SER A 144 8.06 -18.22 1.94
N PHE A 145 8.63 -17.27 1.19
CA PHE A 145 9.74 -17.54 0.28
C PHE A 145 10.94 -18.10 1.03
N TYR A 146 11.31 -17.43 2.13
CA TYR A 146 12.43 -17.85 2.96
C TYR A 146 12.27 -19.30 3.42
N LYS A 147 11.12 -19.64 4.01
CA LYS A 147 10.81 -21.00 4.45
C LYS A 147 10.95 -22.02 3.33
N LYS A 148 10.34 -21.76 2.18
CA LYS A 148 10.41 -22.69 1.03
C LYS A 148 11.83 -22.87 0.50
N ILE A 149 12.61 -21.80 0.49
CA ILE A 149 14.00 -21.84 -0.01
C ILE A 149 14.88 -22.66 0.94
N ILE A 150 14.80 -22.46 2.26
CA ILE A 150 15.61 -23.22 3.23
C ILE A 150 15.16 -24.69 3.38
N GLU A 151 13.88 -24.98 3.14
CA GLU A 151 13.38 -26.37 3.08
C GLU A 151 14.01 -27.12 1.91
N ILE A 152 14.29 -26.41 0.82
CA ILE A 152 14.85 -26.97 -0.40
C ILE A 152 16.37 -26.98 -0.37
N ASP A 153 17.02 -25.94 0.13
CA ASP A 153 18.47 -25.88 0.24
C ASP A 153 18.89 -25.70 1.70
N THR A 154 19.18 -26.83 2.34
CA THR A 154 19.56 -26.90 3.75
C THR A 154 21.01 -26.49 4.00
N HIS A 155 21.80 -26.26 2.95
CA HIS A 155 23.19 -25.79 3.06
C HIS A 155 23.28 -24.27 3.17
N LEU A 156 22.18 -23.55 2.94
CA LEU A 156 22.14 -22.11 3.09
C LEU A 156 22.46 -21.69 4.54
N PRO A 157 23.17 -20.57 4.73
CA PRO A 157 23.46 -20.05 6.05
C PRO A 157 22.15 -19.73 6.79
N LYS A 158 22.14 -19.85 8.12
CA LYS A 158 20.95 -19.48 8.89
C LYS A 158 20.70 -17.98 8.80
N ILE A 159 19.43 -17.58 8.79
CA ILE A 159 19.06 -16.16 8.69
C ILE A 159 19.62 -15.33 9.85
N GLU A 160 19.77 -15.93 11.03
CA GLU A 160 20.36 -15.28 12.20
C GLU A 160 21.85 -14.96 12.01
N ASP A 161 22.58 -15.79 11.25
CA ASP A 161 24.00 -15.60 10.98
C ASP A 161 24.22 -14.45 9.98
N VAL A 162 23.31 -14.31 9.01
CA VAL A 162 23.36 -13.28 7.96
C VAL A 162 22.80 -11.94 8.44
N CYS A 163 21.74 -11.97 9.27
CA CYS A 163 20.89 -10.82 9.60
C CYS A 163 20.73 -10.62 11.12
N LYS A 164 21.85 -10.59 11.86
CA LYS A 164 21.88 -10.55 13.35
C LYS A 164 21.01 -9.49 14.04
N ARG A 165 20.79 -8.33 13.42
CA ARG A 165 20.05 -7.20 14.01
C ARG A 165 18.84 -6.76 13.19
N ASP A 166 18.66 -7.32 12.00
CA ASP A 166 17.62 -6.90 11.08
C ASP A 166 16.29 -7.60 11.41
N LYS A 167 15.18 -6.88 11.25
CA LYS A 167 13.83 -7.37 11.57
C LYS A 167 12.89 -7.16 10.38
N GLY A 168 11.80 -7.94 10.38
CA GLY A 168 10.74 -7.88 9.39
C GLY A 168 11.21 -7.99 7.95
N ILE A 169 10.60 -7.20 7.05
CA ILE A 169 10.90 -7.16 5.61
C ILE A 169 12.42 -7.05 5.34
N ILE A 170 13.11 -6.15 6.06
CA ILE A 170 14.53 -5.86 5.83
C ILE A 170 15.41 -7.10 6.05
N LYS A 171 15.07 -7.90 7.07
CA LYS A 171 15.76 -9.16 7.38
C LYS A 171 15.70 -10.12 6.19
N TYR A 172 14.52 -10.29 5.60
CA TYR A 172 14.34 -11.23 4.48
C TYR A 172 15.00 -10.72 3.20
N LEU A 173 14.85 -9.43 2.86
CA LEU A 173 15.49 -8.85 1.67
C LEU A 173 17.02 -8.95 1.74
N LYS A 174 17.61 -8.61 2.90
CA LYS A 174 19.06 -8.76 3.12
C LYS A 174 19.50 -10.21 3.06
N TYR A 175 18.71 -11.11 3.62
CA TYR A 175 19.01 -12.54 3.57
C TYR A 175 19.04 -13.03 2.14
N PHE A 176 18.00 -12.77 1.36
CA PHE A 176 17.94 -13.22 -0.03
C PHE A 176 19.11 -12.70 -0.85
N GLU A 177 19.44 -11.42 -0.75
CA GLU A 177 20.57 -10.90 -1.49
C GLU A 177 21.90 -11.50 -1.02
N LYS A 178 22.17 -11.54 0.28
CA LYS A 178 23.47 -12.03 0.76
C LYS A 178 23.68 -13.53 0.65
N ALA A 179 22.61 -14.31 0.79
CA ALA A 179 22.69 -15.77 0.81
C ALA A 179 22.51 -16.39 -0.58
N LEU A 180 21.79 -15.72 -1.49
CA LEU A 180 21.42 -16.28 -2.79
C LEU A 180 22.06 -15.54 -3.97
N THR A 181 22.48 -14.29 -3.82
CA THR A 181 23.07 -13.55 -4.95
C THR A 181 24.55 -13.90 -5.13
N THR A 182 24.92 -14.24 -6.35
CA THR A 182 26.31 -14.41 -6.80
C THR A 182 26.86 -13.19 -7.54
N ASN A 183 26.01 -12.20 -7.81
CA ASN A 183 26.38 -10.93 -8.40
C ASN A 183 27.19 -10.08 -7.39
N PRO A 184 28.38 -9.58 -7.77
CA PRO A 184 29.16 -8.67 -6.91
C PRO A 184 28.47 -7.32 -6.68
N ASN A 185 27.53 -6.92 -7.55
CA ASN A 185 26.78 -5.69 -7.43
C ASN A 185 25.44 -5.94 -6.71
N SER A 186 25.11 -5.06 -5.77
CA SER A 186 23.84 -5.11 -5.04
C SER A 186 22.68 -4.66 -5.92
N VAL A 187 21.64 -5.51 -6.03
CA VAL A 187 20.41 -5.32 -6.81
C VAL A 187 19.21 -4.97 -5.94
N LEU A 188 19.27 -5.28 -4.64
CA LEU A 188 18.23 -4.94 -3.65
C LEU A 188 18.78 -3.90 -2.65
N ILE A 189 19.73 -4.27 -1.81
CA ILE A 189 20.21 -3.44 -0.70
C ILE A 189 20.94 -2.19 -1.20
N GLY A 190 20.72 -1.07 -0.51
CA GLY A 190 21.35 0.21 -0.86
C GLY A 190 20.78 0.89 -2.11
N THR A 191 19.88 0.25 -2.85
CA THR A 191 19.19 0.85 -4.01
C THR A 191 18.15 1.90 -3.58
N PRO A 192 17.78 2.84 -4.47
CA PRO A 192 16.70 3.78 -4.20
C PRO A 192 15.38 3.11 -3.82
N ASP A 193 15.10 1.95 -4.41
CA ASP A 193 13.86 1.21 -4.13
C ASP A 193 13.86 0.64 -2.72
N PHE A 194 14.99 0.07 -2.30
CA PHE A 194 15.16 -0.40 -0.93
C PHE A 194 15.06 0.72 0.11
N GLN A 195 15.57 1.92 -0.21
CA GLN A 195 15.38 3.09 0.65
C GLN A 195 13.91 3.49 0.76
N LYS A 196 13.13 3.39 -0.32
CA LYS A 196 11.68 3.63 -0.29
C LYS A 196 10.95 2.58 0.55
N VAL A 197 11.31 1.31 0.43
CA VAL A 197 10.76 0.24 1.29
C VAL A 197 11.02 0.54 2.76
N HIS A 198 12.26 0.92 3.11
CA HIS A 198 12.62 1.34 4.47
C HIS A 198 11.73 2.49 4.98
N GLN A 199 11.54 3.53 4.18
CA GLN A 199 10.70 4.67 4.56
C GLN A 199 9.26 4.25 4.85
N TRP A 200 8.69 3.40 4.00
CA TRP A 200 7.34 2.89 4.22
C TRP A 200 7.23 1.99 5.46
N ILE A 201 8.29 1.25 5.80
CA ILE A 201 8.38 0.52 7.06
C ILE A 201 8.41 1.48 8.26
N ASP A 202 9.13 2.59 8.17
CA ASP A 202 9.17 3.60 9.24
C ASP A 202 7.78 4.23 9.46
N PHE A 203 7.06 4.54 8.38
CA PHE A 203 5.65 4.96 8.48
C PHE A 203 4.77 3.88 9.11
N ARG A 204 4.85 2.63 8.66
CA ARG A 204 4.08 1.53 9.23
C ARG A 204 4.37 1.32 10.72
N ASN A 205 5.63 1.39 11.12
CA ASN A 205 6.01 1.30 12.53
C ASN A 205 5.47 2.49 13.33
N ASN A 206 5.49 3.71 12.77
CA ASN A 206 4.89 4.87 13.40
C ASN A 206 3.36 4.74 13.55
N ILE A 207 2.69 4.18 12.56
CA ILE A 207 1.24 3.89 12.61
C ILE A 207 0.95 2.89 13.74
N VAL A 208 1.67 1.77 13.78
CA VAL A 208 1.42 0.66 14.71
C VAL A 208 1.85 0.99 16.15
N HIS A 209 3.01 1.61 16.33
CA HIS A 209 3.63 1.76 17.66
C HIS A 209 3.51 3.17 18.25
N ASN A 210 3.36 4.19 17.41
CA ASN A 210 3.35 5.59 17.84
C ASN A 210 2.01 6.28 17.54
N ASN A 211 0.93 5.52 17.29
CA ASN A 211 -0.41 6.06 17.01
C ASN A 211 -0.44 7.09 15.87
N ASN A 212 0.44 6.88 14.87
CA ASN A 212 0.57 7.74 13.69
C ASN A 212 0.87 9.23 14.02
N LEU A 213 1.62 9.48 15.09
CA LEU A 213 2.01 10.85 15.47
C LEU A 213 2.97 11.47 14.44
N SER A 214 2.78 12.75 14.17
CA SER A 214 3.60 13.50 13.21
C SER A 214 4.91 14.00 13.85
N THR A 215 5.97 13.20 13.76
CA THR A 215 7.31 13.54 14.24
C THR A 215 8.09 14.40 13.24
N GLU A 216 9.02 15.23 13.71
CA GLU A 216 9.88 16.05 12.83
C GLU A 216 10.76 15.20 11.92
N GLU A 217 11.23 14.05 12.39
CA GLU A 217 11.99 13.08 11.59
C GLU A 217 11.19 12.64 10.35
N LEU A 218 9.96 12.19 10.53
CA LEU A 218 9.12 11.74 9.42
C LEU A 218 8.66 12.90 8.53
N LYS A 219 8.44 14.09 9.08
CA LYS A 219 8.17 15.30 8.28
C LYS A 219 9.36 15.64 7.38
N ASN A 220 10.58 15.52 7.88
CA ASN A 220 11.78 15.73 7.08
C ASN A 220 11.86 14.72 5.92
N VAL A 221 11.53 13.44 6.17
CA VAL A 221 11.45 12.41 5.13
C VAL A 221 10.41 12.79 4.06
N ILE A 222 9.20 13.20 4.48
CA ILE A 222 8.13 13.64 3.57
C ILE A 222 8.60 14.78 2.67
N ASN A 223 9.24 15.80 3.26
CA ASN A 223 9.73 16.97 2.54
C ASN A 223 10.85 16.62 1.56
N GLN A 224 11.85 15.86 2.00
CA GLN A 224 12.99 15.45 1.17
C GLN A 224 12.54 14.61 -0.04
N ARG A 225 11.54 13.75 0.16
CA ARG A 225 11.03 12.82 -0.87
C ARG A 225 9.82 13.36 -1.64
N LYS A 226 9.36 14.57 -1.29
CA LYS A 226 8.18 15.23 -1.89
C LYS A 226 6.93 14.34 -1.85
N LEU A 227 6.74 13.61 -0.74
CA LEU A 227 5.56 12.76 -0.57
C LEU A 227 4.32 13.64 -0.35
N SER A 228 3.22 13.29 -1.03
CA SER A 228 1.93 13.97 -0.86
C SER A 228 1.22 13.47 0.39
N ILE A 229 1.81 13.67 1.57
CA ILE A 229 1.23 13.29 2.87
C ILE A 229 0.83 14.56 3.60
N ARG A 230 -0.42 14.62 4.06
CA ARG A 230 -0.95 15.78 4.79
C ARG A 230 -0.85 15.56 6.30
N TYR A 231 -1.11 16.60 7.07
CA TYR A 231 -1.07 16.59 8.52
C TYR A 231 -2.33 17.25 9.08
N ARG A 232 -3.00 16.61 10.04
CA ARG A 232 -4.14 17.19 10.76
C ARG A 232 -4.14 16.69 12.19
N ARG A 233 -4.36 17.60 13.15
CA ARG A 233 -4.43 17.27 14.59
C ARG A 233 -3.22 16.42 15.06
N GLY A 234 -2.02 16.73 14.56
CA GLY A 234 -0.79 16.03 14.93
C GLY A 234 -0.62 14.62 14.36
N LYS A 235 -1.44 14.20 13.39
CA LYS A 235 -1.35 12.90 12.72
C LYS A 235 -1.14 13.03 11.22
N PHE A 236 -0.49 12.04 10.61
CA PHE A 236 -0.35 11.95 9.16
C PHE A 236 -1.65 11.49 8.49
N ILE A 237 -1.98 12.11 7.36
CA ILE A 237 -3.10 11.74 6.49
C ILE A 237 -2.52 11.27 5.17
N PHE A 238 -2.81 10.02 4.84
CA PHE A 238 -2.38 9.37 3.61
C PHE A 238 -3.52 9.40 2.59
N ASN A 239 -3.17 9.53 1.32
CA ASN A 239 -4.11 9.52 0.22
C ASN A 239 -3.91 8.28 -0.67
N GLU A 240 -4.77 8.15 -1.68
CA GLU A 240 -4.68 7.06 -2.66
C GLU A 240 -3.30 6.95 -3.31
N SER A 241 -2.64 8.06 -3.65
CA SER A 241 -1.31 8.03 -4.27
C SER A 241 -0.24 7.43 -3.36
N ASN A 242 -0.35 7.62 -2.05
CA ASN A 242 0.54 7.01 -1.07
C ASN A 242 0.37 5.49 -1.04
N ILE A 243 -0.88 5.02 -1.07
CA ILE A 243 -1.19 3.57 -1.08
C ILE A 243 -0.68 2.93 -2.37
N ARG A 244 -0.86 3.60 -3.51
CA ARG A 244 -0.33 3.14 -4.80
C ARG A 244 1.20 3.07 -4.80
N ASP A 245 1.90 4.09 -4.30
CA ASP A 245 3.38 4.06 -4.21
C ASP A 245 3.90 2.88 -3.36
N ILE A 246 3.19 2.51 -2.28
CA ILE A 246 3.52 1.30 -1.49
C ILE A 246 3.33 0.02 -2.30
N ALA A 247 2.17 -0.11 -2.96
CA ALA A 247 1.89 -1.30 -3.75
C ALA A 247 2.92 -1.46 -4.88
N ASP A 248 3.27 -0.36 -5.53
CA ASP A 248 4.25 -0.31 -6.61
C ASP A 248 5.64 -0.70 -6.10
N ILE A 249 6.10 -0.12 -4.99
CA ILE A 249 7.45 -0.40 -4.49
C ILE A 249 7.59 -1.84 -3.99
N CYS A 250 6.56 -2.39 -3.35
CA CYS A 250 6.55 -3.80 -2.96
C CYS A 250 6.56 -4.71 -4.19
N GLY A 251 5.77 -4.38 -5.22
CA GLY A 251 5.75 -5.11 -6.49
C GLY A 251 7.10 -5.10 -7.21
N VAL A 252 7.71 -3.92 -7.37
CA VAL A 252 9.05 -3.77 -7.97
C VAL A 252 10.12 -4.51 -7.16
N THR A 253 10.04 -4.47 -5.84
CA THR A 253 11.00 -5.20 -4.98
C THR A 253 10.86 -6.71 -5.16
N LEU A 254 9.63 -7.21 -5.25
CA LEU A 254 9.34 -8.62 -5.54
C LEU A 254 9.85 -9.03 -6.92
N ASP A 255 9.61 -8.20 -7.95
CA ASP A 255 10.14 -8.41 -9.31
C ASP A 255 11.65 -8.61 -9.30
N LYS A 256 12.38 -7.67 -8.69
CA LYS A 256 13.84 -7.74 -8.59
C LYS A 256 14.30 -8.96 -7.80
N LEU A 257 13.67 -9.23 -6.67
CA LEU A 257 13.97 -10.42 -5.88
C LEU A 257 13.83 -11.68 -6.73
N VAL A 258 12.75 -11.80 -7.50
CA VAL A 258 12.52 -12.99 -8.30
C VAL A 258 13.46 -13.06 -9.52
N GLU A 259 13.57 -11.99 -10.30
CA GLU A 259 14.32 -11.99 -11.56
C GLU A 259 15.84 -11.93 -11.38
N GLU A 260 16.32 -11.16 -10.40
CA GLU A 260 17.73 -10.84 -10.24
C GLU A 260 18.40 -11.62 -9.11
N VAL A 261 17.61 -12.21 -8.20
CA VAL A 261 18.15 -12.99 -7.07
C VAL A 261 17.74 -14.46 -7.17
N LEU A 262 16.44 -14.77 -7.18
CA LEU A 262 15.98 -16.16 -7.16
C LEU A 262 16.25 -16.87 -8.49
N ARG A 263 15.87 -16.28 -9.63
CA ARG A 263 16.07 -16.90 -10.96
C ARG A 263 17.54 -17.24 -11.21
N PRO A 264 18.53 -16.35 -10.99
CA PRO A 264 19.93 -16.67 -11.24
C PRO A 264 20.47 -17.69 -10.24
N TYR A 265 20.09 -17.59 -8.96
CA TYR A 265 20.43 -18.59 -7.95
C TYR A 265 20.02 -19.98 -8.41
N PHE A 266 18.76 -20.19 -8.79
CA PHE A 266 18.29 -21.52 -9.22
C PHE A 266 18.84 -21.97 -10.58
N LYS A 267 19.28 -21.07 -11.45
CA LYS A 267 20.03 -21.43 -12.66
C LYS A 267 21.45 -21.94 -12.35
N GLN A 268 22.10 -21.39 -11.31
CA GLN A 268 23.50 -21.68 -10.96
C GLN A 268 23.63 -22.79 -9.90
N SER A 269 22.88 -22.69 -8.81
CA SER A 269 22.66 -23.75 -7.82
C SER A 269 21.89 -24.92 -8.42
N GLY A 270 21.28 -24.70 -9.57
CA GLY A 270 21.27 -25.63 -10.65
C GLY A 270 20.42 -26.91 -10.51
N ALA A 271 20.69 -27.88 -11.36
CA ALA A 271 22.05 -28.08 -11.83
C ALA A 271 23.10 -28.16 -10.67
N LEU A 272 22.70 -28.13 -9.39
CA LEU A 272 23.39 -28.85 -8.32
C LEU A 272 22.53 -30.08 -8.03
N VAL A 273 22.98 -31.15 -8.69
CA VAL A 273 22.80 -32.55 -8.34
C VAL A 273 21.55 -33.21 -8.96
N GLU A 274 21.78 -33.79 -10.15
CA GLU A 274 21.39 -35.18 -10.41
C GLU A 274 21.73 -36.08 -9.21
#